data_AF-A0A7S0GKI9-F1
#
_entry.id   AF-A0A7S0GKI9-F1
#
_cell.length_a   1.000
_cell.length_b   1.000
_cell.length_c   1.000
_cell.angle_alpha   90.00
_cell.angle_beta   90.00
_cell.angle_gamma   90.00
#
_symmetry.space_group_name_H-M   'P 1'
#
loop_
_entity.id
_entity.type
_entity.pdbx_description
1 polymer ?
#
loop_
_entity_poly.entity_id
_entity_poly.type
_entity_poly.pdbx_seq_one_letter_code
_entity_poly.pdbx_strand_id
1 'polypeptide(L)'
;SECEMSQVCEFVEIKNHHKPEFMELYTKSLFCLQPPGDTLSRKGILDSMAGGCIPVIFADRQQSLWKLHIPNWKDVSILVPNEPIGEKAVIPYLQNISPEKIANLRGNIKALLPRL
;
A
#
# COMPACT_ATOMS: atom_id res chain seq x y z
N SER A 1 -15.12 9.21 -5.33
CA SER A 1 -13.78 8.83 -5.87
C SER A 1 -13.91 7.59 -6.75
N GLU A 2 -12.91 7.21 -7.58
CA GLU A 2 -12.98 5.99 -8.43
C GLU A 2 -13.24 4.72 -7.58
N CYS A 3 -12.65 4.65 -6.39
CA CYS A 3 -12.82 3.55 -5.45
C CYS A 3 -14.26 3.37 -4.97
N GLU A 4 -14.96 4.47 -4.64
CA GLU A 4 -16.37 4.43 -4.18
C GLU A 4 -17.33 3.85 -5.22
N MET A 5 -16.98 3.89 -6.51
CA MET A 5 -17.79 3.37 -7.60
C MET A 5 -17.38 1.97 -8.06
N SER A 6 -16.38 1.36 -7.41
CA SER A 6 -15.79 0.07 -7.82
C SER A 6 -16.24 -1.08 -6.92
N GLN A 7 -16.50 -2.25 -7.50
CA GLN A 7 -16.80 -3.47 -6.73
C GLN A 7 -15.54 -4.17 -6.18
N VAL A 8 -14.34 -3.71 -6.56
CA VAL A 8 -13.06 -4.31 -6.17
C VAL A 8 -12.22 -3.42 -5.26
N CYS A 9 -12.78 -2.29 -4.82
CA CYS A 9 -12.12 -1.33 -3.94
C CYS A 9 -13.06 -0.94 -2.81
N GLU A 10 -12.53 -0.93 -1.59
CA GLU A 10 -13.25 -0.45 -0.41
C GLU A 10 -12.55 0.80 0.11
N PHE A 11 -13.24 1.95 0.04
CA PHE A 11 -12.72 3.20 0.58
C PHE A 11 -13.07 3.31 2.06
N VAL A 12 -12.07 3.47 2.91
CA VAL A 12 -12.25 3.55 4.37
C VAL A 12 -11.65 4.84 4.89
N GLU A 13 -12.51 5.74 5.37
CA GLU A 13 -12.09 6.98 6.01
C GLU A 13 -11.79 6.74 7.51
N ILE A 14 -10.53 6.87 7.91
CA ILE A 14 -10.10 6.66 9.30
C ILE A 14 -10.12 7.99 10.05
N LYS A 15 -11.16 8.22 10.86
CA LYS A 15 -11.28 9.41 11.72
C LYS A 15 -10.55 9.27 13.07
N ASN A 16 -10.22 8.04 13.48
CA ASN A 16 -9.54 7.74 14.75
C ASN A 16 -8.51 6.61 14.55
N HIS A 17 -7.23 6.90 14.77
CA HIS A 17 -6.09 6.01 14.48
C HIS A 17 -5.93 4.77 15.40
N HIS A 18 -6.87 4.52 16.32
CA HIS A 18 -6.72 3.55 17.41
C HIS A 18 -7.61 2.30 17.29
N LYS A 19 -8.32 2.10 16.17
CA LYS A 19 -9.22 0.94 16.05
C LYS A 19 -8.49 -0.29 15.50
N PRO A 20 -8.45 -1.43 16.24
CA PRO A 20 -7.90 -2.69 15.74
C PRO A 20 -8.71 -3.30 14.58
N GLU A 21 -9.94 -2.82 14.35
CA GLU A 21 -10.84 -3.19 13.24
C GLU A 21 -10.17 -3.04 11.86
N PHE A 22 -9.16 -2.16 11.71
CA PHE A 22 -8.47 -1.95 10.44
C PHE A 22 -7.51 -3.07 10.03
N MET A 23 -7.00 -3.85 10.99
CA MET A 23 -6.11 -4.97 10.66
C MET A 23 -6.83 -6.05 9.85
N GLU A 24 -8.11 -6.26 10.10
CA GLU A 24 -8.91 -7.22 9.33
C GLU A 24 -9.09 -6.79 7.86
N LEU A 25 -9.17 -5.49 7.61
CA LEU A 25 -9.21 -4.96 6.23
C LEU A 25 -7.88 -5.25 5.53
N TYR A 26 -6.75 -4.99 6.19
CA TYR A 26 -5.44 -5.29 5.62
C TYR A 26 -5.25 -6.77 5.27
N THR A 27 -5.75 -7.70 6.10
CA THR A 27 -5.60 -9.13 5.81
C THR A 27 -6.48 -9.62 4.66
N LYS A 28 -7.56 -8.91 4.34
CA LYS A 28 -8.48 -9.23 3.23
C LYS A 28 -8.11 -8.54 1.92
N SER A 29 -7.24 -7.54 1.95
CA SER A 29 -6.85 -6.75 0.76
C SER A 29 -5.52 -7.22 0.14
N LEU A 30 -5.45 -7.17 -1.20
CA LEU A 30 -4.18 -7.40 -1.93
C LEU A 30 -3.31 -6.13 -1.97
N PHE A 31 -3.94 -4.99 -2.19
CA PHE A 31 -3.29 -3.69 -2.33
C PHE A 31 -3.90 -2.67 -1.38
N CYS A 32 -3.06 -1.86 -0.77
CA CYS A 32 -3.46 -0.83 0.18
C CYS A 32 -2.94 0.51 -0.31
N LEU A 33 -3.85 1.37 -0.76
CA LEU A 33 -3.52 2.70 -1.24
C LEU A 33 -3.09 3.58 -0.06
N GLN A 34 -1.88 4.12 -0.14
CA GLN A 34 -1.26 4.98 0.86
C GLN A 34 -0.97 6.35 0.21
N PRO A 35 -1.99 7.18 -0.08
CA PRO A 35 -1.78 8.51 -0.64
C PRO A 35 -0.98 9.38 0.33
N PRO A 36 -0.24 10.39 -0.16
CA PRO A 36 0.42 11.37 0.68
C PRO A 36 -0.63 12.20 1.42
N GLY A 37 -0.87 11.90 2.70
CA GLY A 37 -1.62 12.77 3.61
C GLY A 37 -0.74 13.88 4.22
N ASP A 38 -1.33 14.76 5.04
CA ASP A 38 -0.63 15.86 5.73
C ASP A 38 0.52 15.37 6.64
N THR A 39 0.36 14.17 7.19
CA THR A 39 1.43 13.45 7.88
C THR A 39 1.78 12.22 7.05
N LEU A 40 3.05 12.12 6.64
CA LEU A 40 3.61 10.91 6.03
C LEU A 40 3.47 9.73 7.01
N SER A 41 2.34 9.02 6.95
CA SER A 41 1.90 8.09 7.98
C SER A 41 2.68 6.78 7.89
N ARG A 42 3.85 6.78 8.54
CA ARG A 42 4.70 5.62 8.78
C ARG A 42 3.91 4.38 9.25
N LYS A 43 2.87 4.59 10.06
CA LYS A 43 2.04 3.53 10.64
C LYS A 43 1.17 2.82 9.60
N GLY A 44 0.47 3.53 8.71
CA GLY A 44 -0.43 2.89 7.74
C GLY A 44 0.30 1.99 6.75
N ILE A 45 1.49 2.41 6.32
CA ILE A 45 2.35 1.59 5.44
C ILE A 45 2.81 0.31 6.16
N LEU A 46 3.27 0.42 7.42
CA LEU A 46 3.68 -0.74 8.20
C LEU A 46 2.51 -1.68 8.52
N ASP A 47 1.36 -1.15 8.94
CA ASP A 47 0.18 -1.94 9.24
C ASP A 47 -0.31 -2.70 7.99
N SER A 48 -0.24 -2.08 6.80
CA SER A 48 -0.57 -2.76 5.54
C SER A 48 0.38 -3.94 5.26
N MET A 49 1.69 -3.73 5.42
CA MET A 49 2.68 -4.80 5.27
C MET A 49 2.46 -5.93 6.29
N ALA A 50 2.20 -5.57 7.55
CA ALA A 50 1.94 -6.52 8.63
C ALA A 50 0.67 -7.36 8.38
N GLY A 51 -0.36 -6.76 7.78
CA GLY A 51 -1.55 -7.47 7.31
C GLY A 51 -1.33 -8.28 6.04
N GLY A 52 -0.15 -8.24 5.43
CA GLY A 52 0.16 -8.91 4.17
C GLY A 52 -0.43 -8.23 2.94
N CYS A 53 -0.88 -6.99 3.08
CA CYS A 53 -1.35 -6.11 2.02
C CYS A 53 -0.16 -5.35 1.41
N ILE A 54 -0.07 -5.29 0.08
CA ILE A 54 1.02 -4.59 -0.57
C ILE A 54 0.76 -3.07 -0.51
N PRO A 55 1.66 -2.27 0.10
CA PRO A 55 1.51 -0.83 0.11
C PRO A 55 1.69 -0.25 -1.30
N VAL A 56 0.72 0.57 -1.71
CA VAL A 56 0.74 1.34 -2.95
C VAL A 56 0.98 2.81 -2.60
N ILE A 57 2.13 3.33 -2.99
CA ILE A 57 2.58 4.70 -2.71
C ILE A 57 2.46 5.57 -3.97
N PHE A 58 2.34 6.87 -3.78
CA PHE A 58 2.08 7.83 -4.88
C PHE A 58 3.20 8.87 -5.02
N ALA A 59 4.16 8.90 -4.10
CA ALA A 59 5.30 9.80 -4.20
C ALA A 59 6.61 9.11 -3.78
N ASP A 60 7.69 9.35 -4.53
CA ASP A 60 9.03 8.88 -4.19
C ASP A 60 9.48 9.36 -2.80
N ARG A 61 8.99 10.53 -2.38
CA ARG A 61 9.24 11.04 -1.02
C ARG A 61 8.71 10.10 0.07
N GLN A 62 7.69 9.28 -0.18
CA GLN A 62 7.23 8.26 0.78
C GLN A 62 8.25 7.14 0.97
N GLN A 63 9.06 6.82 -0.05
CA GLN A 63 10.18 5.88 0.06
C GLN A 63 11.31 6.42 0.93
N SER A 64 11.30 7.72 1.24
CA SER A 64 12.27 8.29 2.17
C SER A 64 11.99 7.95 3.63
N LEU A 65 10.78 7.48 3.92
CA LEU A 65 10.43 6.91 5.22
C LEU A 65 11.18 5.58 5.35
N TRP A 66 11.71 5.28 6.53
CA TRP A 66 12.33 3.98 6.83
C TRP A 66 13.49 3.55 5.89
N LYS A 67 14.19 4.47 5.20
CA LYS A 67 15.34 4.12 4.32
C LYS A 67 16.39 3.23 4.98
N LEU A 68 16.59 3.37 6.30
CA LEU A 68 17.54 2.55 7.06
C LEU A 68 17.06 1.09 7.24
N HIS A 69 15.75 0.86 7.18
CA HIS A 69 15.14 -0.44 7.48
C HIS A 69 14.60 -1.13 6.22
N ILE A 70 14.23 -0.36 5.19
CA ILE A 70 13.76 -0.85 3.90
C ILE A 70 14.85 -0.60 2.85
N PRO A 71 15.66 -1.61 2.50
CA PRO A 71 16.80 -1.43 1.62
C PRO A 71 16.38 -1.11 0.18
N ASN A 72 15.26 -1.67 -0.29
CA ASN A 72 14.71 -1.40 -1.61
C ASN A 72 13.18 -1.37 -1.57
N TRP A 73 12.61 -0.18 -1.72
CA TRP A 73 11.15 0.00 -1.71
C TRP A 73 10.44 -0.67 -2.88
N LYS A 74 11.11 -0.87 -4.02
CA LYS A 74 10.51 -1.56 -5.18
C LYS A 74 10.23 -3.04 -4.92
N ASP A 75 10.88 -3.60 -3.90
CA ASP A 75 10.72 -5.02 -3.53
C ASP A 75 9.55 -5.24 -2.58
N VAL A 76 8.99 -4.18 -1.99
CA VAL A 76 7.93 -4.28 -0.97
C VAL A 76 6.74 -3.34 -1.22
N SER A 77 6.77 -2.53 -2.27
CA SER A 77 5.72 -1.56 -2.58
C SER A 77 5.53 -1.39 -4.08
N ILE A 78 4.39 -0.82 -4.44
CA ILE A 78 4.10 -0.36 -5.80
C ILE A 78 4.06 1.16 -5.78
N LEU A 79 4.87 1.78 -6.65
CA LEU A 79 4.79 3.21 -6.90
C LEU A 79 3.83 3.47 -8.06
N VAL A 80 2.75 4.20 -7.78
CA VAL A 80 1.89 4.76 -8.81
C VAL A 80 2.51 6.09 -9.25
N PRO A 81 2.93 6.23 -10.53
CA PRO A 81 3.46 7.49 -11.03
C PRO A 81 2.40 8.59 -11.02
N ASN A 82 2.80 9.81 -10.62
CA ASN A 82 1.91 10.96 -10.48
C ASN A 82 1.17 11.36 -11.78
N GLU A 83 1.74 11.03 -12.95
CA GLU A 83 1.10 11.21 -14.26
C GLU A 83 1.57 10.08 -15.21
N PRO A 84 0.74 9.57 -16.13
CA PRO A 84 -0.60 10.03 -16.54
C PRO A 84 -1.76 9.25 -15.89
N ILE A 85 -1.51 8.40 -14.90
CA ILE A 85 -2.52 7.44 -14.39
C ILE A 85 -3.69 8.17 -13.71
N GLY A 86 -3.45 9.33 -13.09
CA GLY A 86 -4.49 10.05 -12.35
C GLY A 86 -5.16 9.19 -11.27
N GLU A 87 -6.04 9.77 -10.47
CA GLU A 87 -6.84 8.98 -9.53
C GLU A 87 -7.83 8.02 -10.20
N LYS A 88 -7.99 8.10 -11.54
CA LYS A 88 -9.00 7.38 -12.34
C LYS A 88 -8.48 6.13 -13.06
N ALA A 89 -7.20 5.80 -12.95
CA ALA A 89 -6.64 4.58 -13.53
C ALA A 89 -5.80 3.74 -12.55
N VAL A 90 -5.90 4.02 -11.25
CA VAL A 90 -5.15 3.27 -10.23
C VAL A 90 -5.65 1.83 -10.16
N ILE A 91 -6.97 1.62 -10.18
CA ILE A 91 -7.55 0.27 -10.10
C ILE A 91 -7.17 -0.56 -11.34
N PRO A 92 -7.39 -0.08 -12.59
CA PRO A 92 -6.91 -0.77 -13.79
C PRO A 92 -5.40 -1.05 -13.77
N TYR A 93 -4.58 -0.11 -13.29
CA TYR A 93 -3.14 -0.31 -13.19
C TYR A 93 -2.79 -1.47 -12.26
N LEU A 94 -3.39 -1.52 -11.06
CA LEU A 94 -3.14 -2.58 -10.08
C LEU A 94 -3.66 -3.95 -10.55
N GLN A 95 -4.79 -3.99 -11.27
CA GLN A 95 -5.34 -5.21 -11.85
C GLN A 95 -4.43 -5.82 -12.93
N ASN A 96 -3.62 -5.01 -13.61
CA ASN A 96 -2.66 -5.48 -14.61
C ASN A 96 -1.34 -5.99 -14.02
N ILE A 97 -1.17 -5.95 -12.68
CA ILE A 97 0.03 -6.47 -12.03
C ILE A 97 -0.03 -8.00 -12.02
N SER A 98 1.03 -8.63 -12.53
CA SER A 98 1.07 -10.08 -12.62
C SER A 98 0.99 -10.75 -11.24
N PRO A 99 0.32 -11.92 -11.13
CA PRO A 99 0.31 -12.70 -9.90
C PRO A 99 1.70 -13.04 -9.37
N GLU A 100 2.67 -13.26 -10.28
CA GLU A 100 4.08 -13.48 -9.94
C GLU A 100 4.69 -12.28 -9.22
N LYS A 101 4.47 -11.06 -9.73
CA LYS A 101 4.94 -9.84 -9.08
C LYS A 101 4.30 -9.66 -7.71
N ILE A 102 3.00 -9.94 -7.58
CA ILE A 102 2.29 -9.91 -6.29
C ILE A 102 2.91 -10.91 -5.30
N ALA A 103 3.15 -12.15 -5.73
CA ALA A 103 3.73 -13.19 -4.89
C ALA A 103 5.15 -12.81 -4.42
N ASN A 104 5.98 -12.28 -5.31
CA ASN A 104 7.33 -11.81 -5.00
C ASN A 104 7.30 -10.67 -3.97
N LEU A 105 6.46 -9.65 -4.18
CA LEU A 105 6.31 -8.53 -3.24
C LEU A 105 5.89 -9.02 -1.85
N ARG A 106 4.91 -9.92 -1.75
CA ARG A 106 4.46 -10.48 -0.47
C ARG A 106 5.53 -11.35 0.20
N GLY A 107 6.28 -12.12 -0.58
CA GLY A 107 7.42 -12.90 -0.09
C GLY A 107 8.51 -12.00 0.52
N ASN A 108 8.86 -10.91 -0.17
CA ASN A 108 9.82 -9.93 0.30
C ASN A 108 9.34 -9.22 1.58
N ILE A 109 8.08 -8.80 1.64
CA ILE A 109 7.48 -8.20 2.84
C ILE A 109 7.59 -9.16 4.03
N LYS A 110 7.23 -10.44 3.85
CA LYS A 110 7.31 -11.45 4.91
C LYS A 110 8.75 -11.68 5.40
N ALA A 111 9.73 -11.63 4.50
CA ALA A 111 11.13 -11.75 4.85
C ALA A 111 11.68 -10.51 5.56
N LEU A 112 11.10 -9.33 5.29
CA LEU A 112 11.53 -8.05 5.83
C LEU A 112 10.97 -7.77 7.22
N LEU A 113 9.69 -8.05 7.47
CA LEU A 113 8.98 -7.70 8.71
C LEU A 113 9.68 -8.11 10.02
N PRO A 114 10.31 -9.30 10.15
CA PRO A 114 11.03 -9.67 11.37
C PRO A 114 12.23 -8.78 11.71
N ARG A 115 12.65 -7.89 10.79
CA ARG A 115 13.80 -6.99 10.93
C ARG A 115 13.41 -5.52 11.14
N LEU A 116 12.11 -5.21 11.11
CA LEU A 116 11.57 -3.85 11.26
C LEU A 116 11.17 -3.61 12.73
#